data_AF-A0A2N4XSI8-F1
#
_entry.id   AF-A0A2N4XSI8-F1
#
_cell.length_a   1.000
_cell.length_b   1.000
_cell.length_c   1.000
_cell.angle_alpha   90.00
_cell.angle_beta   90.00
_cell.angle_gamma   90.00
#
_symmetry.space_group_name_H-M   'P 1'
#
loop_
_entity.id
_entity.type
_entity.pdbx_description
1 polymer ?
#
loop_
_entity_poly.entity_id
_entity_poly.type
_entity_poly.pdbx_seq_one_letter_code
_entity_poly.pdbx_strand_id
1 'polypeptide(L)'
;MTGKGLIGDTPGISAVDAKPLGFFAWQLVRHRFCSGVLSFKLRKDGAALVSIWAAKLFARTATSVLGGRVDMPRRELSELMMLVPLKGKVLVVDDDETVRRVVAAILESRGHTVSLACNGEEAMIVARLGWPEVVLTDVVMPRMDGFELVTRLKTDPALAHIPVVVMTALSDRTARMRALEAGAEDFVAKPVDETELATRIGNYLRMHDYVVRVEDANRILARELRQSADALRGANLETIFALSRAMEFKDVNTGGHIQRVSQYCCLLADCIGQDEAFVECITQASPMHDIGKVGVPDEILLKPGPLDQDEWLVMRKHCEMGFQLLSGGSSAYLKMAAEIALGHHENWDGSGYPSGVIGERIPLAARIMAVCDRYDALRAARPYKRAYSHAEALDVMLRGDARTRPEQMDPRLLQVFERNSLRFDEIFRLNQS
;
A
#
# COMPACT_ATOMS: atom_id res chain seq x y z
N MET A 1 -43.93 -13.69 -49.35
CA MET A 1 -44.48 -13.61 -47.98
C MET A 1 -43.33 -13.23 -47.05
N THR A 2 -43.58 -12.22 -46.19
CA THR A 2 -42.78 -11.76 -45.03
C THR A 2 -41.30 -11.37 -45.28
N GLY A 3 -40.82 -10.14 -45.07
CA GLY A 3 -41.39 -8.91 -44.55
C GLY A 3 -40.32 -8.03 -43.90
N LYS A 4 -40.32 -6.73 -44.26
CA LYS A 4 -39.85 -5.53 -43.53
C LYS A 4 -38.34 -5.44 -43.20
N GLY A 5 -37.62 -4.34 -43.37
CA GLY A 5 -37.92 -2.94 -43.72
C GLY A 5 -36.81 -2.07 -43.10
N LEU A 6 -36.12 -1.25 -43.90
CA LEU A 6 -35.15 -0.25 -43.43
C LEU A 6 -35.35 1.05 -44.22
N ILE A 7 -35.93 2.03 -43.53
CA ILE A 7 -35.92 3.48 -43.80
C ILE A 7 -35.08 4.00 -42.62
N GLY A 8 -34.10 4.88 -42.71
CA GLY A 8 -33.66 5.84 -43.72
C GLY A 8 -32.92 6.91 -42.91
N ASP A 9 -31.73 7.28 -43.37
CA ASP A 9 -30.71 8.06 -42.65
C ASP A 9 -31.19 9.42 -42.13
N THR A 10 -30.68 9.81 -40.94
CA THR A 10 -30.48 11.21 -40.54
C THR A 10 -29.02 11.41 -40.10
N PRO A 11 -28.36 12.50 -40.50
CA PRO A 11 -26.92 12.65 -40.36
C PRO A 11 -26.50 12.93 -38.92
N GLY A 12 -25.45 12.23 -38.49
CA GLY A 12 -24.86 12.36 -37.15
C GLY A 12 -24.30 13.76 -36.90
N ILE A 13 -24.70 14.35 -35.77
CA ILE A 13 -23.99 15.46 -35.15
C ILE A 13 -22.81 14.85 -34.40
N SER A 14 -21.59 15.15 -34.84
CA SER A 14 -20.34 14.69 -34.25
C SER A 14 -20.18 15.15 -32.80
N ALA A 15 -19.69 14.25 -31.95
CA ALA A 15 -19.44 14.43 -30.52
C ALA A 15 -18.26 15.37 -30.15
N VAL A 16 -18.09 16.50 -30.86
CA VAL A 16 -16.98 17.44 -30.62
C VAL A 16 -17.43 18.80 -30.04
N ASP A 17 -18.72 19.15 -30.06
CA ASP A 17 -19.18 20.50 -29.65
C ASP A 17 -20.05 20.55 -28.38
N ALA A 18 -20.03 19.53 -27.51
CA ALA A 18 -20.81 19.52 -26.26
C ALA A 18 -20.11 20.19 -25.06
N LYS A 19 -18.87 20.66 -25.21
CA LYS A 19 -18.10 21.34 -24.15
C LYS A 19 -18.54 22.78 -23.81
N PRO A 20 -19.16 23.59 -24.69
CA PRO A 20 -19.55 24.96 -24.32
C PRO A 20 -20.87 25.06 -23.55
N LEU A 21 -21.78 24.08 -23.69
CA LEU A 21 -23.14 24.18 -23.15
C LEU A 21 -23.22 24.05 -21.62
N GLY A 22 -22.43 23.17 -21.03
CA GLY A 22 -22.35 23.03 -19.55
C GLY A 22 -21.71 24.25 -18.89
N PHE A 23 -20.68 24.81 -19.52
CA PHE A 23 -20.00 26.03 -19.05
C PHE A 23 -20.89 27.27 -19.20
N PHE A 24 -21.64 27.40 -20.31
CA PHE A 24 -22.60 28.48 -20.51
C PHE A 24 -23.79 28.40 -19.55
N ALA A 25 -24.32 27.21 -19.29
CA ALA A 25 -25.40 27.01 -18.31
C ALA A 25 -24.94 27.40 -16.90
N TRP A 26 -23.70 27.05 -16.52
CA TRP A 26 -23.11 27.45 -15.25
C TRP A 26 -22.81 28.95 -15.18
N GLN A 27 -22.30 29.57 -16.25
CA GLN A 27 -22.15 31.03 -16.32
C GLN A 27 -23.50 31.75 -16.22
N LEU A 28 -24.59 31.21 -16.79
CA LEU A 28 -25.92 31.77 -16.65
C LEU A 28 -26.44 31.70 -15.21
N VAL A 29 -26.21 30.58 -14.52
CA VAL A 29 -26.58 30.40 -13.10
C VAL A 29 -25.75 31.30 -12.20
N ARG A 30 -24.42 31.36 -12.42
CA ARG A 30 -23.48 32.22 -11.68
C ARG A 30 -23.76 33.70 -11.89
N HIS A 31 -24.03 34.12 -13.13
CA HIS A 31 -24.35 35.52 -13.43
C HIS A 31 -25.71 35.92 -12.83
N ARG A 32 -26.71 35.03 -12.82
CA ARG A 32 -28.02 35.29 -12.18
C ARG A 32 -27.98 35.23 -10.65
N PHE A 33 -27.06 34.48 -10.04
CA PHE A 33 -26.85 34.46 -8.59
C PHE A 33 -26.07 35.69 -8.08
N CYS A 34 -25.03 36.13 -8.81
CA CYS A 34 -24.19 37.26 -8.38
C CYS A 34 -24.77 38.65 -8.69
N SER A 35 -25.73 38.78 -9.61
CA SER A 35 -26.27 40.10 -10.01
C SER A 35 -27.55 40.54 -9.31
N GLY A 36 -28.06 39.80 -8.32
CA GLY A 36 -29.17 40.26 -7.48
C GLY A 36 -30.51 40.48 -8.20
N VAL A 37 -30.68 40.00 -9.44
CA VAL A 37 -31.94 40.14 -10.20
C VAL A 37 -32.82 38.90 -9.99
N LEU A 38 -33.31 38.75 -8.77
CA LEU A 38 -34.61 38.12 -8.52
C LEU A 38 -35.22 38.73 -7.24
N SER A 39 -35.45 40.05 -7.30
CA SER A 39 -36.40 40.74 -6.43
C SER A 39 -37.82 40.30 -6.79
N PHE A 40 -38.19 39.08 -6.45
CA PHE A 40 -39.59 38.67 -6.43
C PHE A 40 -39.91 38.15 -5.03
N LYS A 41 -40.84 38.84 -4.36
CA LYS A 41 -41.36 38.58 -3.01
C LYS A 41 -41.54 37.07 -2.75
N LEU A 42 -40.52 36.44 -2.20
CA LEU A 42 -40.63 35.15 -1.52
C LEU A 42 -40.25 35.41 -0.06
N ARG A 43 -41.20 35.13 0.84
CA ARG A 43 -40.96 35.13 2.29
C ARG A 43 -39.73 34.26 2.60
N LYS A 44 -39.01 34.63 3.66
CA LYS A 44 -37.67 34.14 4.05
C LYS A 44 -37.47 32.61 4.05
N ASP A 45 -38.51 31.81 3.97
CA ASP A 45 -38.45 30.35 3.96
C ASP A 45 -38.25 29.73 2.55
N GLY A 46 -38.38 30.51 1.47
CA GLY A 46 -38.32 29.99 0.09
C GLY A 46 -36.92 29.95 -0.55
N ALA A 47 -35.98 30.81 -0.13
CA ALA A 47 -34.69 30.96 -0.81
C ALA A 47 -33.75 29.76 -0.62
N ALA A 48 -33.80 29.11 0.55
CA ALA A 48 -33.07 27.86 0.82
C ALA A 48 -33.67 26.66 0.07
N LEU A 49 -34.99 26.62 -0.10
CA LEU A 49 -35.68 25.57 -0.85
C LEU A 49 -35.35 25.63 -2.35
N VAL A 50 -35.27 26.82 -2.95
CA VAL A 50 -34.92 26.98 -4.37
C VAL A 50 -33.47 26.56 -4.66
N SER A 51 -32.54 26.80 -3.73
CA SER A 51 -31.14 26.37 -3.87
C SER A 51 -30.97 24.86 -3.70
N ILE A 52 -31.71 24.23 -2.78
CA ILE A 52 -31.76 22.77 -2.62
C ILE A 52 -32.46 22.09 -3.82
N TRP A 53 -33.52 22.68 -4.37
CA TRP A 53 -34.21 22.17 -5.55
C TRP A 53 -33.34 22.26 -6.80
N ALA A 54 -32.61 23.38 -6.97
CA ALA A 54 -31.65 23.56 -8.06
C ALA A 54 -30.48 22.57 -7.96
N ALA A 55 -29.93 22.34 -6.75
CA ALA A 55 -28.87 21.35 -6.54
C ALA A 55 -29.35 19.90 -6.77
N LYS A 56 -30.57 19.54 -6.33
CA LYS A 56 -31.19 18.23 -6.60
C LYS A 56 -31.51 18.01 -8.08
N LEU A 57 -31.98 19.06 -8.77
CA LEU A 57 -32.24 19.01 -10.21
C LEU A 57 -30.93 18.81 -10.97
N PHE A 58 -29.86 19.53 -10.59
CA PHE A 58 -28.53 19.44 -11.19
C PHE A 58 -27.84 18.09 -10.92
N ALA A 59 -27.98 17.52 -9.72
CA ALA A 59 -27.49 16.18 -9.42
C ALA A 59 -28.23 15.10 -10.22
N ARG A 60 -29.55 15.26 -10.45
CA ARG A 60 -30.34 14.33 -11.27
C ARG A 60 -30.01 14.44 -12.77
N THR A 61 -29.82 15.64 -13.31
CA THR A 61 -29.41 15.81 -14.72
C THR A 61 -27.95 15.44 -14.96
N ALA A 62 -27.04 15.67 -14.02
CA ALA A 62 -25.65 15.23 -14.11
C ALA A 62 -25.53 13.69 -14.15
N THR A 63 -26.44 12.98 -13.47
CA THR A 63 -26.44 11.50 -13.47
C THR A 63 -27.16 10.90 -14.69
N SER A 64 -28.13 11.59 -15.30
CA SER A 64 -28.94 11.02 -16.41
C SER A 64 -28.57 11.49 -17.82
N VAL A 65 -27.86 12.63 -17.98
CA VAL A 65 -27.58 13.21 -19.31
C VAL A 65 -26.11 13.08 -19.72
N LEU A 66 -25.20 12.88 -18.76
CA LEU A 66 -23.76 12.83 -19.03
C LEU A 66 -23.14 11.65 -18.30
N GLY A 67 -23.00 10.51 -18.98
CA GLY A 67 -22.16 9.39 -18.56
C GLY A 67 -20.65 9.72 -18.54
N GLY A 68 -20.29 10.97 -18.27
CA GLY A 68 -18.93 11.50 -18.26
C GLY A 68 -18.68 12.25 -16.96
N ARG A 69 -17.53 11.97 -16.34
CA ARG A 69 -17.03 12.64 -15.13
C ARG A 69 -17.13 14.16 -15.29
N VAL A 70 -17.95 14.78 -14.44
CA VAL A 70 -17.93 16.23 -14.25
C VAL A 70 -16.65 16.53 -13.46
N ASP A 71 -15.64 17.07 -14.14
CA ASP A 71 -14.39 17.49 -13.52
C ASP A 71 -14.61 18.87 -12.86
N MET A 72 -15.25 18.85 -11.69
CA MET A 72 -15.37 20.03 -10.83
C MET A 72 -14.11 20.14 -9.95
N PRO A 73 -13.54 21.34 -9.75
CA PRO A 73 -12.42 21.54 -8.84
C PRO A 73 -12.78 21.01 -7.43
N ARG A 74 -11.90 20.21 -6.81
CA ARG A 74 -12.12 19.59 -5.47
C ARG A 74 -12.62 20.58 -4.39
N ARG A 75 -12.26 21.86 -4.48
CA ARG A 75 -12.74 22.92 -3.59
C ARG A 75 -14.25 23.15 -3.69
N GLU A 76 -14.79 23.23 -4.89
CA GLU A 76 -16.21 23.52 -5.13
C GLU A 76 -17.11 22.33 -4.78
N LEU A 77 -16.63 21.09 -4.98
CA LEU A 77 -17.27 19.88 -4.48
C LEU A 77 -17.31 19.81 -2.94
N SER A 78 -16.23 20.25 -2.28
CA SER A 78 -16.18 20.32 -0.81
C SER A 78 -17.15 21.37 -0.26
N GLU A 79 -17.26 22.53 -0.92
CA GLU A 79 -18.23 23.57 -0.57
C GLU A 79 -19.69 23.12 -0.81
N LEU A 80 -19.97 22.41 -1.91
CA LEU A 80 -21.29 21.83 -2.15
C LEU A 80 -21.63 20.71 -1.17
N MET A 81 -20.66 19.86 -0.79
CA MET A 81 -20.86 18.80 0.22
C MET A 81 -21.11 19.37 1.62
N MET A 82 -20.56 20.55 1.94
CA MET A 82 -20.89 21.26 3.20
C MET A 82 -22.35 21.74 3.26
N LEU A 83 -23.04 21.85 2.12
CA LEU A 83 -24.43 22.34 2.01
C LEU A 83 -25.47 21.22 1.96
N VAL A 84 -25.06 19.95 1.86
CA VAL A 84 -25.98 18.80 1.89
C VAL A 84 -26.15 18.37 3.36
N PRO A 85 -27.38 18.34 3.91
CA PRO A 85 -27.59 17.85 5.27
C PRO A 85 -27.20 16.37 5.33
N LEU A 86 -26.15 16.07 6.10
CA LEU A 86 -25.70 14.71 6.35
C LEU A 86 -26.76 13.99 7.19
N LYS A 87 -27.32 12.93 6.62
CA LYS A 87 -28.13 11.98 7.36
C LYS A 87 -27.21 11.13 8.20
N GLY A 88 -27.62 10.82 9.42
CA GLY A 88 -26.80 10.03 10.34
C GLY A 88 -27.64 9.30 11.37
N LYS A 89 -27.00 8.40 12.11
CA LYS A 89 -27.64 7.56 13.13
C LYS A 89 -27.45 8.19 14.50
N VAL A 90 -28.53 8.72 15.08
CA VAL A 90 -28.50 9.41 16.37
C VAL A 90 -29.18 8.55 17.42
N LEU A 91 -28.49 8.25 18.52
CA LEU A 91 -29.08 7.57 19.67
C LEU A 91 -29.52 8.62 20.69
N VAL A 92 -30.81 8.64 21.00
CA VAL A 92 -31.40 9.54 21.99
C VAL A 92 -31.68 8.75 23.26
N VAL A 93 -31.12 9.21 24.37
CA VAL A 93 -31.19 8.58 25.68
C VAL A 93 -31.81 9.57 26.66
N ASP A 94 -32.96 9.21 27.21
CA ASP A 94 -33.69 10.01 28.20
C ASP A 94 -34.65 9.05 28.91
N ASP A 95 -35.01 9.25 30.17
CA ASP A 95 -35.98 8.38 30.85
C ASP A 95 -37.44 8.81 30.54
N ASP A 96 -37.67 10.09 30.23
CA ASP A 96 -38.95 10.64 29.81
C ASP A 96 -39.28 10.30 28.35
N GLU A 97 -40.32 9.50 28.15
CA GLU A 97 -40.79 9.10 26.82
C GLU A 97 -41.23 10.30 25.95
N THR A 98 -41.80 11.33 26.55
CA THR A 98 -42.25 12.54 25.85
C THR A 98 -41.05 13.27 25.27
N VAL A 99 -39.98 13.44 26.07
CA VAL A 99 -38.74 14.09 25.63
C VAL A 99 -38.11 13.28 24.49
N ARG A 100 -37.97 11.95 24.64
CA ARG A 100 -37.46 11.08 23.57
C ARG A 100 -38.21 11.26 22.25
N ARG A 101 -39.55 11.27 22.30
CA ARG A 101 -40.40 11.41 21.11
C ARG A 101 -40.28 12.78 20.45
N VAL A 102 -40.21 13.87 21.23
CA VAL A 102 -40.06 15.23 20.68
C VAL A 102 -38.70 15.40 20.00
N VAL A 103 -37.63 14.98 20.69
CA VAL A 103 -36.26 15.03 20.15
C VAL A 103 -36.12 14.16 18.90
N ALA A 104 -36.69 12.95 18.90
CA ALA A 104 -36.71 12.09 17.74
C ALA A 104 -37.43 12.76 16.56
N ALA A 105 -38.62 13.32 16.76
CA ALA A 105 -39.38 13.99 15.70
C ALA A 105 -38.59 15.16 15.08
N ILE A 106 -37.89 15.95 15.91
CA ILE A 106 -37.01 17.03 15.43
C ILE A 106 -35.91 16.45 14.54
N LEU A 107 -35.16 15.45 15.00
CA LEU A 107 -34.03 14.88 14.27
C LEU A 107 -34.46 14.12 13.01
N GLU A 108 -35.56 13.38 13.07
CA GLU A 108 -36.13 12.66 11.92
C GLU A 108 -36.65 13.62 10.85
N SER A 109 -37.23 14.77 11.24
CA SER A 109 -37.65 15.81 10.28
C SER A 109 -36.48 16.37 9.45
N ARG A 110 -35.26 16.31 10.01
CA ARG A 110 -34.00 16.68 9.34
C ARG A 110 -33.37 15.52 8.56
N GLY A 111 -33.99 14.34 8.60
CA GLY A 111 -33.59 13.16 7.83
C GLY A 111 -32.60 12.23 8.54
N HIS A 112 -32.35 12.43 9.83
CA HIS A 112 -31.54 11.50 10.64
C HIS A 112 -32.35 10.23 10.95
N THR A 113 -31.65 9.11 11.16
CA THR A 113 -32.27 7.89 11.68
C THR A 113 -32.06 7.88 13.19
N VAL A 114 -33.13 7.75 13.96
CA VAL A 114 -33.07 7.86 15.41
C VAL A 114 -33.33 6.49 16.06
N SER A 115 -32.53 6.16 17.07
CA SER A 115 -32.81 5.06 17.99
C SER A 115 -33.00 5.62 19.39
N LEU A 116 -33.85 4.96 20.18
CA LEU A 116 -34.26 5.43 21.49
C LEU A 116 -33.79 4.43 22.56
N ALA A 117 -33.24 4.95 23.65
CA ALA A 117 -32.92 4.19 24.85
C ALA A 117 -33.48 4.91 26.08
N CYS A 118 -33.97 4.18 27.07
CA CYS A 118 -34.59 4.81 28.25
C CYS A 118 -33.63 5.06 29.43
N ASN A 119 -32.34 4.71 29.26
CA ASN A 119 -31.26 4.86 30.27
C ASN A 119 -29.90 4.50 29.63
N GLY A 120 -28.81 4.72 30.37
CA GLY A 120 -27.47 4.45 29.90
C GLY A 120 -27.12 2.97 29.61
N GLU A 121 -27.73 1.99 30.30
CA GLU A 121 -27.45 0.56 30.04
C GLU A 121 -27.94 0.13 28.66
N GLU A 122 -29.17 0.52 28.30
CA GLU A 122 -29.73 0.27 26.96
C GLU A 122 -28.94 1.00 25.88
N ALA A 123 -28.52 2.24 26.16
CA ALA A 123 -27.70 3.01 25.24
C ALA A 123 -26.35 2.33 24.95
N MET A 124 -25.72 1.75 25.98
CA MET A 124 -24.47 1.02 25.86
C MET A 124 -24.60 -0.23 24.99
N ILE A 125 -25.72 -0.94 25.08
CA ILE A 125 -26.01 -2.10 24.22
C ILE A 125 -26.05 -1.65 22.75
N VAL A 126 -26.79 -0.58 22.45
CA VAL A 126 -26.91 -0.05 21.08
C VAL A 126 -25.56 0.46 20.55
N ALA A 127 -24.77 1.13 21.39
CA ALA A 127 -23.43 1.61 21.03
C ALA A 127 -22.48 0.47 20.66
N ARG A 128 -22.46 -0.61 21.46
CA ARG A 128 -21.62 -1.80 21.21
C ARG A 128 -21.99 -2.58 19.94
N LEU A 129 -23.22 -2.42 19.44
CA LEU A 129 -23.62 -2.98 18.14
C LEU A 129 -23.09 -2.17 16.95
N GLY A 130 -22.35 -1.07 17.18
CA GLY A 130 -21.82 -0.20 16.14
C GLY A 130 -22.90 0.58 15.41
N TRP A 131 -24.01 0.88 16.09
CA TRP A 131 -25.15 1.57 15.46
C TRP A 131 -25.05 3.11 15.47
N PRO A 132 -24.80 3.80 16.58
CA PRO A 132 -24.90 5.27 16.62
C PRO A 132 -23.62 5.97 16.15
N GLU A 133 -23.81 7.06 15.42
CA GLU A 133 -22.76 8.00 15.01
C GLU A 133 -22.70 9.23 15.94
N VAL A 134 -23.79 9.52 16.67
CA VAL A 134 -23.85 10.52 17.75
C VAL A 134 -24.78 9.99 18.85
N VAL A 135 -24.41 10.22 20.10
CA VAL A 135 -25.26 9.97 21.26
C VAL A 135 -25.74 11.31 21.84
N LEU A 136 -27.04 11.42 22.08
CA LEU A 136 -27.66 12.53 22.80
C LEU A 136 -28.28 11.98 24.07
N THR A 137 -27.75 12.34 25.24
CA THR A 137 -28.17 11.75 26.52
C THR A 137 -28.67 12.79 27.51
N ASP A 138 -29.73 12.49 28.26
CA ASP A 138 -30.04 13.23 29.47
C ASP A 138 -28.99 12.99 30.57
N VAL A 139 -28.95 13.90 31.54
CA VAL A 139 -28.10 13.77 32.72
C VAL A 139 -28.69 12.82 33.77
N VAL A 140 -29.96 12.95 34.11
CA VAL A 140 -30.57 12.31 35.29
C VAL A 140 -31.49 11.20 34.82
N MET A 141 -31.00 9.96 34.87
CA MET A 141 -31.74 8.78 34.44
C MET A 141 -31.59 7.65 35.46
N PRO A 142 -32.56 6.72 35.55
CA PRO A 142 -32.45 5.55 36.41
C PRO A 142 -31.43 4.54 35.86
N ARG A 143 -30.93 3.65 36.73
CA ARG A 143 -29.92 2.60 36.46
C ARG A 143 -28.52 3.13 36.13
N MET A 144 -28.39 3.86 35.02
CA MET A 144 -27.15 4.49 34.59
C MET A 144 -27.46 5.91 34.11
N ASP A 145 -26.83 6.88 34.76
CA ASP A 145 -27.00 8.30 34.46
C ASP A 145 -26.17 8.73 33.23
N GLY A 146 -26.39 9.96 32.75
CA GLY A 146 -25.73 10.47 31.55
C GLY A 146 -24.22 10.63 31.70
N PHE A 147 -23.72 10.96 32.89
CA PHE A 147 -22.29 11.14 33.13
C PHE A 147 -21.56 9.80 33.14
N GLU A 148 -22.16 8.80 33.77
CA GLU A 148 -21.64 7.44 33.76
C GLU A 148 -21.65 6.87 32.34
N LEU A 149 -22.71 7.11 31.57
CA LEU A 149 -22.78 6.72 30.16
C LEU A 149 -21.63 7.34 29.35
N VAL A 150 -21.43 8.66 29.45
CA VAL A 150 -20.33 9.37 28.77
C VAL A 150 -18.98 8.74 29.15
N THR A 151 -18.74 8.57 30.45
CA THR A 151 -17.48 8.01 30.96
C THR A 151 -17.23 6.61 30.40
N ARG A 152 -18.25 5.74 30.38
CA ARG A 152 -18.14 4.38 29.83
C ARG A 152 -17.92 4.36 28.31
N LEU A 153 -18.56 5.26 27.56
CA LEU A 153 -18.34 5.38 26.12
C LEU A 153 -16.91 5.85 25.82
N LYS A 154 -16.40 6.84 26.57
CA LYS A 154 -15.07 7.43 26.34
C LYS A 154 -13.90 6.58 26.84
N THR A 155 -14.13 5.71 27.80
CA THR A 155 -13.10 4.79 28.32
C THR A 155 -12.98 3.50 27.51
N ASP A 156 -13.98 3.14 26.71
CA ASP A 156 -13.93 1.99 25.80
C ASP A 156 -13.26 2.39 24.47
N PRO A 157 -12.06 1.85 24.12
CA PRO A 157 -11.35 2.23 22.90
C PRO A 157 -12.16 2.03 21.61
N ALA A 158 -13.10 1.08 21.61
CA ALA A 158 -13.95 0.82 20.44
C ALA A 158 -15.07 1.85 20.29
N LEU A 159 -15.43 2.59 21.34
CA LEU A 159 -16.58 3.51 21.38
C LEU A 159 -16.19 4.97 21.61
N ALA A 160 -14.96 5.23 22.04
CA ALA A 160 -14.48 6.56 22.43
C ALA A 160 -14.61 7.61 21.32
N HIS A 161 -14.59 7.17 20.06
CA HIS A 161 -14.73 8.00 18.87
C HIS A 161 -16.17 8.51 18.62
N ILE A 162 -17.18 7.97 19.31
CA ILE A 162 -18.58 8.37 19.15
C ILE A 162 -18.81 9.68 19.93
N PRO A 163 -19.17 10.79 19.28
CA PRO A 163 -19.47 12.04 19.97
C PRO A 163 -20.74 11.92 20.84
N VAL A 164 -20.66 12.45 22.06
CA VAL A 164 -21.74 12.45 23.05
C VAL A 164 -22.11 13.90 23.39
N VAL A 165 -23.38 14.22 23.19
CA VAL A 165 -23.98 15.51 23.52
C VAL A 165 -24.92 15.30 24.71
N VAL A 166 -24.77 16.11 25.75
CA VAL A 166 -25.57 15.97 26.97
C VAL A 166 -26.72 16.97 27.01
N MET A 167 -27.95 16.53 27.26
CA MET A 167 -29.10 17.39 27.47
C MET A 167 -29.17 17.80 28.95
N THR A 168 -29.16 19.10 29.25
CA THR A 168 -29.15 19.62 30.64
C THR A 168 -30.25 20.66 30.85
N ALA A 169 -30.61 20.95 32.10
CA ALA A 169 -31.47 22.10 32.40
C ALA A 169 -30.79 23.45 32.07
N LEU A 170 -31.59 24.48 31.78
CA LEU A 170 -31.12 25.83 31.40
C LEU A 170 -30.22 26.52 32.44
N SER A 171 -30.44 26.27 33.72
CA SER A 171 -29.76 26.94 34.85
C SER A 171 -28.59 26.16 35.46
N ASP A 172 -28.32 24.93 35.00
CA ASP A 172 -27.36 24.04 35.67
C ASP A 172 -25.94 24.17 35.10
N ARG A 173 -25.23 25.22 35.52
CA ARG A 173 -23.81 25.43 35.16
C ARG A 173 -22.92 24.30 35.67
N THR A 174 -23.24 23.72 36.83
CA THR A 174 -22.50 22.64 37.47
C THR A 174 -22.57 21.34 36.66
N ALA A 175 -23.75 20.97 36.14
CA ALA A 175 -23.90 19.79 35.29
C ALA A 175 -23.17 19.94 33.95
N ARG A 176 -23.18 21.15 33.35
CA ARG A 176 -22.45 21.41 32.10
C ARG A 176 -20.94 21.22 32.25
N MET A 177 -20.36 21.76 33.32
CA MET A 177 -18.93 21.57 33.61
C MET A 177 -18.60 20.08 33.82
N ARG A 178 -19.42 19.38 34.61
CA ARG A 178 -19.27 17.94 34.83
C ARG A 178 -19.40 17.11 33.55
N ALA A 179 -20.26 17.50 32.62
CA ALA A 179 -20.44 16.81 31.34
C ALA A 179 -19.16 16.87 30.50
N LEU A 180 -18.56 18.06 30.39
CA LEU A 180 -17.32 18.27 29.67
C LEU A 180 -16.15 17.54 30.35
N GLU A 181 -16.07 17.58 31.68
CA GLU A 181 -15.06 16.86 32.46
C GLU A 181 -15.17 15.34 32.33
N ALA A 182 -16.39 14.81 32.16
CA ALA A 182 -16.64 13.39 31.89
C ALA A 182 -16.26 12.98 30.45
N GLY A 183 -15.98 13.95 29.57
CA GLY A 183 -15.57 13.72 28.18
C GLY A 183 -16.69 13.89 27.15
N ALA A 184 -17.81 14.52 27.49
CA ALA A 184 -18.82 14.89 26.50
C ALA A 184 -18.30 15.99 25.59
N GLU A 185 -18.62 15.92 24.30
CA GLU A 185 -18.24 16.94 23.31
C GLU A 185 -19.04 18.24 23.48
N ASP A 186 -20.28 18.13 23.95
CA ASP A 186 -21.17 19.29 24.03
C ASP A 186 -22.34 19.09 24.98
N PHE A 187 -23.13 20.16 25.15
CA PHE A 187 -24.43 20.10 25.81
C PHE A 187 -25.53 20.88 25.05
N VAL A 188 -26.79 20.51 25.29
CA VAL A 188 -27.99 21.20 24.80
C VAL A 188 -28.91 21.48 25.97
N ALA A 189 -29.46 22.69 26.05
CA ALA A 189 -30.36 23.06 27.13
C ALA A 189 -31.79 22.51 26.88
N LYS A 190 -32.46 22.06 27.95
CA LYS A 190 -33.89 21.73 27.98
C LYS A 190 -34.71 22.97 28.41
N PRO A 191 -35.87 23.26 27.78
CA PRO A 191 -36.45 22.55 26.63
C PRO A 191 -35.63 22.76 25.36
N VAL A 192 -35.55 21.72 24.54
CA VAL A 192 -34.65 21.64 23.39
C VAL A 192 -35.11 22.56 22.26
N ASP A 193 -34.26 23.50 21.85
CA ASP A 193 -34.51 24.31 20.65
C ASP A 193 -34.18 23.50 19.39
N GLU A 194 -35.11 23.45 18.44
CA GLU A 194 -34.96 22.68 17.20
C GLU A 194 -33.74 23.13 16.38
N THR A 195 -33.51 24.44 16.30
CA THR A 195 -32.44 24.99 15.47
C THR A 195 -31.08 24.71 16.11
N GLU A 196 -30.97 24.90 17.42
CA GLU A 196 -29.76 24.58 18.19
C GLU A 196 -29.42 23.09 18.09
N LEU A 197 -30.38 22.21 18.38
CA LEU A 197 -30.18 20.76 18.36
C LEU A 197 -29.72 20.29 16.98
N ALA A 198 -30.44 20.67 15.92
CA ALA A 198 -30.11 20.24 14.57
C ALA A 198 -28.75 20.76 14.11
N THR A 199 -28.36 21.96 14.53
CA THR A 199 -27.06 22.55 14.14
C THR A 199 -25.91 21.81 14.80
N ARG A 200 -26.01 21.53 16.12
CA ARG A 200 -24.98 20.82 16.88
C ARG A 200 -24.84 19.37 16.41
N ILE A 201 -25.93 18.63 16.30
CA ILE A 201 -25.90 17.25 15.81
C ILE A 201 -25.36 17.17 14.39
N GLY A 202 -25.75 18.11 13.51
CA GLY A 202 -25.19 18.20 12.16
C GLY A 202 -23.67 18.44 12.12
N ASN A 203 -23.12 19.22 13.07
CA ASN A 203 -21.68 19.43 13.20
C ASN A 203 -20.95 18.15 13.62
N TYR A 204 -21.48 17.43 14.61
CA TYR A 204 -20.86 16.19 15.08
C TYR A 204 -20.92 15.06 14.05
N LEU A 205 -22.03 14.95 13.31
CA LEU A 205 -22.14 14.01 12.19
C LEU A 205 -21.13 14.35 11.07
N ARG A 206 -20.93 15.63 10.75
CA ARG A 206 -19.89 16.08 9.81
C ARG A 206 -18.49 15.69 10.27
N MET A 207 -18.20 15.91 11.55
CA MET A 207 -16.89 15.61 12.11
C MET A 207 -16.63 14.10 12.12
N HIS A 208 -17.62 13.29 12.51
CA HIS A 208 -17.53 11.84 12.47
C HIS A 208 -17.32 11.32 11.04
N ASP A 209 -18.12 11.76 10.06
CA ASP A 209 -17.95 11.40 8.65
C ASP A 209 -16.55 11.80 8.11
N TYR A 210 -16.03 12.96 8.53
CA TYR A 210 -14.67 13.37 8.17
C TYR A 210 -13.60 12.43 8.73
N VAL A 211 -13.68 12.06 10.01
CA VAL A 211 -12.74 11.14 10.65
C VAL A 211 -12.72 9.80 9.92
N VAL A 212 -13.90 9.21 9.70
CA VAL A 212 -14.04 7.92 8.99
C VAL A 212 -13.45 8.01 7.57
N ARG A 213 -13.72 9.09 6.83
CA ARG A 213 -13.16 9.30 5.48
C ARG A 213 -11.63 9.40 5.48
N VAL A 214 -11.04 10.07 6.46
CA VAL A 214 -9.58 10.20 6.56
C VAL A 214 -8.95 8.84 6.86
N GLU A 215 -9.54 8.05 7.76
CA GLU A 215 -9.06 6.70 8.07
C GLU A 215 -9.14 5.76 6.87
N ASP A 216 -10.25 5.80 6.13
CA ASP A 216 -10.41 5.01 4.90
C ASP A 216 -9.45 5.45 3.80
N ALA A 217 -9.25 6.76 3.62
CA ALA A 217 -8.27 7.29 2.68
C ALA A 217 -6.85 6.86 3.05
N ASN A 218 -6.48 6.91 4.33
CA ASN A 218 -5.18 6.45 4.81
C ASN A 218 -4.97 4.95 4.56
N ARG A 219 -6.01 4.13 4.78
CA ARG A 219 -5.97 2.68 4.49
C ARG A 219 -5.78 2.39 3.00
N ILE A 220 -6.49 3.10 2.13
CA ILE A 220 -6.36 2.94 0.67
C ILE A 220 -4.96 3.37 0.23
N LEU A 221 -4.51 4.55 0.65
CA LEU A 221 -3.20 5.08 0.31
C LEU A 221 -2.07 4.15 0.78
N ALA A 222 -2.17 3.59 1.99
CA ALA A 222 -1.18 2.64 2.51
C ALA A 222 -1.10 1.36 1.66
N ARG A 223 -2.22 0.88 1.11
CA ARG A 223 -2.24 -0.26 0.20
C ARG A 223 -1.63 0.09 -1.16
N GLU A 224 -2.00 1.23 -1.73
CA GLU A 224 -1.45 1.71 -3.01
C GLU A 224 0.07 1.92 -2.92
N LEU A 225 0.55 2.49 -1.81
CA LEU A 225 1.98 2.69 -1.58
C LEU A 225 2.75 1.36 -1.56
N ARG A 226 2.22 0.35 -0.85
CA ARG A 226 2.83 -1.00 -0.81
C ARG A 226 2.84 -1.64 -2.20
N GLN A 227 1.72 -1.61 -2.91
CA GLN A 227 1.63 -2.16 -4.26
C GLN A 227 2.59 -1.46 -5.24
N SER A 228 2.70 -0.13 -5.14
CA SER A 228 3.64 0.62 -5.96
C SER A 228 5.09 0.30 -5.63
N ALA A 229 5.43 0.14 -4.34
CA ALA A 229 6.76 -0.27 -3.92
C ALA A 229 7.11 -1.68 -4.44
N ASP A 230 6.19 -2.64 -4.32
CA ASP A 230 6.38 -4.01 -4.82
C ASP A 230 6.52 -4.05 -6.35
N ALA A 231 5.70 -3.29 -7.07
CA ALA A 231 5.80 -3.19 -8.53
C ALA A 231 7.13 -2.57 -8.99
N LEU A 232 7.61 -1.52 -8.30
CA LEU A 232 8.91 -0.92 -8.58
C LEU A 232 10.06 -1.89 -8.31
N ARG A 233 9.98 -2.67 -7.22
CA ARG A 233 10.97 -3.71 -6.90
C ARG A 233 10.99 -4.80 -7.97
N GLY A 234 9.82 -5.29 -8.38
CA GLY A 234 9.67 -6.29 -9.44
C GLY A 234 10.27 -5.83 -10.76
N ALA A 235 9.92 -4.61 -11.20
CA ALA A 235 10.45 -4.03 -12.44
C ALA A 235 11.98 -3.81 -12.39
N ASN A 236 12.52 -3.42 -11.23
CA ASN A 236 13.97 -3.27 -11.06
C ASN A 236 14.68 -4.63 -11.16
N LEU A 237 14.15 -5.67 -10.51
CA LEU A 237 14.68 -7.04 -10.62
C LEU A 237 14.61 -7.57 -12.05
N GLU A 238 13.48 -7.39 -12.74
CA GLU A 238 13.34 -7.78 -14.16
C GLU A 238 14.41 -7.12 -15.04
N THR A 239 14.70 -5.83 -14.80
CA THR A 239 15.75 -5.10 -15.50
C THR A 239 17.14 -5.67 -15.20
N ILE A 240 17.45 -5.93 -13.92
CA ILE A 240 18.71 -6.54 -13.49
C ILE A 240 18.88 -7.92 -14.15
N PHE A 241 17.87 -8.77 -14.12
CA PHE A 241 17.91 -10.09 -14.75
C PHE A 241 18.05 -10.01 -16.27
N ALA A 242 17.40 -9.05 -16.93
CA ALA A 242 17.52 -8.86 -18.37
C ALA A 242 18.96 -8.47 -18.77
N LEU A 243 19.56 -7.51 -18.07
CA LEU A 243 20.94 -7.07 -18.33
C LEU A 243 21.97 -8.14 -17.98
N SER A 244 21.76 -8.87 -16.87
CA SER A 244 22.66 -9.94 -16.45
C SER A 244 22.62 -11.11 -17.44
N ARG A 245 21.44 -11.49 -17.95
CA ARG A 245 21.32 -12.50 -19.01
C ARG A 245 21.93 -12.06 -20.34
N ALA A 246 21.86 -10.78 -20.68
CA ALA A 246 22.54 -10.26 -21.89
C ALA A 246 24.06 -10.51 -21.82
N MET A 247 24.64 -10.46 -20.63
CA MET A 247 26.04 -10.84 -20.43
C MET A 247 26.28 -12.35 -20.54
N GLU A 248 25.37 -13.17 -20.04
CA GLU A 248 25.46 -14.63 -20.20
C GLU A 248 25.32 -15.09 -21.65
N PHE A 249 24.62 -14.36 -22.52
CA PHE A 249 24.55 -14.72 -23.96
C PHE A 249 25.92 -14.68 -24.65
N LYS A 250 26.91 -13.97 -24.08
CA LYS A 250 28.31 -14.03 -24.52
C LYS A 250 29.07 -15.23 -23.94
N ASP A 251 28.50 -15.96 -23.00
CA ASP A 251 29.10 -17.12 -22.34
C ASP A 251 28.25 -18.38 -22.65
N VAL A 252 28.77 -19.57 -22.36
CA VAL A 252 28.09 -20.85 -22.64
C VAL A 252 27.05 -21.19 -21.55
N ASN A 253 26.79 -20.29 -20.61
CA ASN A 253 25.88 -20.51 -19.49
C ASN A 253 24.41 -20.33 -19.93
N THR A 254 23.59 -21.33 -19.59
CA THR A 254 22.14 -21.34 -19.86
C THR A 254 21.40 -20.29 -19.02
N GLY A 255 20.39 -19.62 -19.59
CA GLY A 255 19.74 -18.43 -19.03
C GLY A 255 19.01 -18.56 -17.68
N GLY A 256 18.89 -19.76 -17.10
CA GLY A 256 18.35 -19.98 -15.76
C GLY A 256 19.36 -19.79 -14.62
N HIS A 257 20.67 -19.67 -14.91
CA HIS A 257 21.72 -19.57 -13.87
C HIS A 257 21.55 -18.35 -12.96
N ILE A 258 21.39 -17.15 -13.53
CA ILE A 258 21.24 -15.90 -12.76
C ILE A 258 20.06 -15.96 -11.78
N GLN A 259 18.93 -16.55 -12.19
CA GLN A 259 17.75 -16.70 -11.33
C GLN A 259 18.02 -17.67 -10.17
N ARG A 260 18.65 -18.81 -10.45
CA ARG A 260 18.98 -19.80 -9.42
C ARG A 260 19.96 -19.24 -8.40
N VAL A 261 21.03 -18.60 -8.86
CA VAL A 261 22.02 -17.96 -7.98
C VAL A 261 21.39 -16.90 -7.09
N SER A 262 20.51 -16.05 -7.63
CA SER A 262 19.75 -15.08 -6.83
C SER A 262 18.96 -15.76 -5.71
N GLN A 263 18.21 -16.82 -6.04
CA GLN A 263 17.41 -17.59 -5.10
C GLN A 263 18.27 -18.35 -4.07
N TYR A 264 19.40 -18.92 -4.47
CA TYR A 264 20.34 -19.57 -3.55
C TYR A 264 20.95 -18.60 -2.55
N CYS A 265 21.40 -17.43 -3.01
CA CYS A 265 21.98 -16.41 -2.15
C CYS A 265 20.95 -15.86 -1.16
N CYS A 266 19.74 -15.60 -1.64
CA CYS A 266 18.59 -15.21 -0.80
C CYS A 266 18.33 -16.26 0.31
N LEU A 267 18.21 -17.53 -0.09
CA LEU A 267 17.99 -18.65 0.82
C LEU A 267 19.11 -18.79 1.87
N LEU A 268 20.36 -18.73 1.44
CA LEU A 268 21.50 -18.90 2.34
C LEU A 268 21.61 -17.74 3.32
N ALA A 269 21.42 -16.50 2.86
CA ALA A 269 21.43 -15.30 3.69
C ALA A 269 20.34 -15.33 4.78
N ASP A 270 19.13 -15.75 4.41
CA ASP A 270 18.01 -15.96 5.35
C ASP A 270 18.35 -17.04 6.39
N CYS A 271 18.85 -18.19 5.94
CA CYS A 271 19.17 -19.31 6.83
C CYS A 271 20.34 -19.06 7.80
N ILE A 272 21.25 -18.13 7.50
CA ILE A 272 22.29 -17.71 8.44
C ILE A 272 21.83 -16.60 9.41
N GLY A 273 20.59 -16.13 9.28
CA GLY A 273 19.95 -15.16 10.16
C GLY A 273 20.28 -13.69 9.85
N GLN A 274 20.51 -13.34 8.58
CA GLN A 274 20.61 -11.93 8.19
C GLN A 274 19.23 -11.24 8.23
N ASP A 275 19.23 -9.91 8.32
CA ASP A 275 17.99 -9.13 8.30
C ASP A 275 17.37 -9.05 6.90
N GLU A 276 16.10 -8.63 6.85
CA GLU A 276 15.33 -8.49 5.61
C GLU A 276 16.02 -7.57 4.61
N ALA A 277 16.67 -6.49 5.09
CA ALA A 277 17.37 -5.53 4.23
C ALA A 277 18.58 -6.17 3.53
N PHE A 278 19.38 -6.99 4.23
CA PHE A 278 20.50 -7.72 3.64
C PHE A 278 20.00 -8.78 2.65
N VAL A 279 18.96 -9.53 3.00
CA VAL A 279 18.38 -10.57 2.15
C VAL A 279 17.81 -9.97 0.86
N GLU A 280 17.07 -8.86 0.95
CA GLU A 280 16.59 -8.13 -0.23
C GLU A 280 17.76 -7.62 -1.10
N CYS A 281 18.79 -7.06 -0.45
CA CYS A 281 19.96 -6.50 -1.11
C CYS A 281 20.76 -7.56 -1.89
N ILE A 282 21.04 -8.72 -1.27
CA ILE A 282 21.81 -9.79 -1.92
C ILE A 282 21.03 -10.47 -3.04
N THR A 283 19.69 -10.54 -2.92
CA THR A 283 18.81 -11.06 -3.97
C THR A 283 18.92 -10.23 -5.26
N GLN A 284 19.01 -8.91 -5.13
CA GLN A 284 19.22 -7.99 -6.25
C GLN A 284 20.68 -7.96 -6.73
N ALA A 285 21.63 -8.11 -5.82
CA ALA A 285 23.05 -7.92 -6.09
C ALA A 285 23.72 -9.13 -6.79
N SER A 286 23.44 -10.35 -6.33
CA SER A 286 24.14 -11.56 -6.81
C SER A 286 23.99 -11.88 -8.30
N PRO A 287 22.87 -11.54 -9.00
CA PRO A 287 22.79 -11.62 -10.46
C PRO A 287 23.93 -10.96 -11.22
N MET A 288 24.52 -9.90 -10.66
CA MET A 288 25.52 -9.07 -11.35
C MET A 288 26.96 -9.52 -11.10
N HIS A 289 27.21 -10.64 -10.40
CA HIS A 289 28.56 -11.07 -10.03
C HIS A 289 29.53 -11.14 -11.23
N ASP A 290 29.03 -11.58 -12.38
CA ASP A 290 29.80 -11.79 -13.60
C ASP A 290 29.69 -10.63 -14.62
N ILE A 291 29.09 -9.49 -14.25
CA ILE A 291 28.84 -8.37 -15.17
C ILE A 291 30.14 -7.84 -15.82
N GLY A 292 31.28 -7.97 -15.13
CA GLY A 292 32.59 -7.54 -15.62
C GLY A 292 33.11 -8.32 -16.83
N LYS A 293 32.52 -9.48 -17.17
CA LYS A 293 32.86 -10.22 -18.39
C LYS A 293 32.64 -9.40 -19.66
N VAL A 294 31.88 -8.30 -19.59
CA VAL A 294 31.69 -7.34 -20.69
C VAL A 294 33.00 -6.73 -21.19
N GLY A 295 34.00 -6.60 -20.31
CA GLY A 295 35.31 -6.08 -20.65
C GLY A 295 36.33 -7.14 -21.07
N VAL A 296 35.97 -8.43 -21.06
CA VAL A 296 36.88 -9.51 -21.48
C VAL A 296 36.81 -9.65 -23.01
N PRO A 297 37.95 -9.68 -23.72
CA PRO A 297 37.96 -9.87 -25.18
C PRO A 297 37.26 -11.17 -25.60
N ASP A 298 36.47 -11.11 -26.68
CA ASP A 298 35.70 -12.25 -27.19
C ASP A 298 36.61 -13.45 -27.54
N GLU A 299 37.84 -13.21 -28.03
CA GLU A 299 38.83 -14.27 -28.34
C GLU A 299 39.21 -15.10 -27.12
N ILE A 300 39.16 -14.52 -25.92
CA ILE A 300 39.44 -15.18 -24.65
C ILE A 300 38.15 -15.77 -24.05
N LEU A 301 37.06 -14.99 -24.06
CA LEU A 301 35.78 -15.41 -23.47
C LEU A 301 35.15 -16.60 -24.21
N LEU A 302 35.24 -16.62 -25.54
CA LEU A 302 34.63 -17.62 -26.41
C LEU A 302 35.61 -18.72 -26.86
N LYS A 303 36.84 -18.76 -26.32
CA LYS A 303 37.88 -19.69 -26.75
C LYS A 303 37.41 -21.15 -26.60
N PRO A 304 37.36 -21.96 -27.67
CA PRO A 304 36.98 -23.36 -27.59
C PRO A 304 38.16 -24.21 -27.08
N GLY A 305 38.43 -24.16 -25.78
CA GLY A 305 39.53 -24.91 -25.15
C GLY A 305 40.01 -24.30 -23.84
N PRO A 306 41.06 -24.86 -23.22
CA PRO A 306 41.67 -24.26 -22.04
C PRO A 306 42.35 -22.92 -22.40
N LEU A 307 42.27 -21.98 -21.47
CA LEU A 307 43.05 -20.74 -21.52
C LEU A 307 44.51 -21.03 -21.18
N ASP A 308 45.44 -20.34 -21.84
CA ASP A 308 46.83 -20.28 -21.39
C ASP A 308 47.00 -19.34 -20.19
N GLN A 309 48.23 -19.18 -19.71
CA GLN A 309 48.50 -18.38 -18.51
C GLN A 309 48.18 -16.88 -18.71
N ASP A 310 48.48 -16.33 -19.87
CA ASP A 310 48.29 -14.89 -20.16
C ASP A 310 46.80 -14.59 -20.38
N GLU A 311 46.11 -15.45 -21.11
CA GLU A 311 44.66 -15.39 -21.28
C GLU A 311 43.92 -15.52 -19.95
N TRP A 312 44.39 -16.41 -19.07
CA TRP A 312 43.80 -16.59 -17.74
C TRP A 312 44.00 -15.36 -16.84
N LEU A 313 45.14 -14.67 -16.95
CA LEU A 313 45.37 -13.39 -16.27
C LEU A 313 44.39 -12.31 -16.75
N VAL A 314 44.05 -12.28 -18.03
CA VAL A 314 43.05 -11.36 -18.57
C VAL A 314 41.64 -11.74 -18.09
N MET A 315 41.27 -13.03 -18.14
CA MET A 315 39.96 -13.52 -17.70
C MET A 315 39.65 -13.12 -16.25
N ARG A 316 40.63 -13.23 -15.34
CA ARG A 316 40.47 -12.87 -13.91
C ARG A 316 40.15 -11.40 -13.67
N LYS A 317 40.47 -10.51 -14.61
CA LYS A 317 40.19 -9.08 -14.47
C LYS A 317 38.70 -8.77 -14.49
N HIS A 318 37.81 -9.70 -14.88
CA HIS A 318 36.37 -9.46 -14.83
C HIS A 318 35.89 -9.10 -13.43
N CYS A 319 36.51 -9.62 -12.36
CA CYS A 319 36.17 -9.24 -10.99
C CYS A 319 36.40 -7.74 -10.74
N GLU A 320 37.58 -7.25 -11.12
CA GLU A 320 37.97 -5.84 -10.97
C GLU A 320 37.16 -4.93 -11.90
N MET A 321 36.92 -5.35 -13.14
CA MET A 321 36.09 -4.61 -14.09
C MET A 321 34.63 -4.52 -13.63
N GLY A 322 34.08 -5.61 -13.09
CA GLY A 322 32.74 -5.63 -12.50
C GLY A 322 32.63 -4.71 -11.28
N PHE A 323 33.63 -4.74 -10.39
CA PHE A 323 33.73 -3.80 -9.27
C PHE A 323 33.75 -2.35 -9.75
N GLN A 324 34.62 -2.02 -10.71
CA GLN A 324 34.72 -0.67 -11.26
C GLN A 324 33.40 -0.20 -11.86
N LEU A 325 32.72 -1.06 -12.63
CA LEU A 325 31.43 -0.77 -13.25
C LEU A 325 30.33 -0.46 -12.21
N LEU A 326 30.29 -1.23 -11.11
CA LEU A 326 29.23 -1.15 -10.11
C LEU A 326 29.51 -0.12 -9.00
N SER A 327 30.78 0.15 -8.72
CA SER A 327 31.24 1.05 -7.64
C SER A 327 30.79 2.51 -7.77
N GLY A 328 30.38 2.94 -8.97
CA GLY A 328 29.81 4.27 -9.21
C GLY A 328 28.38 4.44 -8.68
N GLY A 329 27.70 3.35 -8.32
CA GLY A 329 26.33 3.36 -7.80
C GLY A 329 26.24 3.77 -6.33
N SER A 330 25.18 4.51 -5.96
CA SER A 330 24.93 4.93 -4.58
C SER A 330 24.01 3.98 -3.79
N SER A 331 23.25 3.12 -4.46
CA SER A 331 22.31 2.20 -3.83
C SER A 331 23.00 1.08 -3.06
N ALA A 332 22.33 0.56 -2.02
CA ALA A 332 22.87 -0.52 -1.19
C ALA A 332 23.17 -1.78 -2.03
N TYR A 333 22.27 -2.16 -2.94
CA TYR A 333 22.44 -3.34 -3.78
C TYR A 333 23.56 -3.18 -4.81
N LEU A 334 23.84 -1.98 -5.33
CA LEU A 334 24.98 -1.78 -6.23
C LEU A 334 26.31 -1.84 -5.50
N LYS A 335 26.38 -1.32 -4.27
CA LYS A 335 27.57 -1.45 -3.41
C LYS A 335 27.84 -2.91 -3.07
N MET A 336 26.81 -3.65 -2.66
CA MET A 336 26.91 -5.09 -2.41
C MET A 336 27.27 -5.85 -3.69
N ALA A 337 26.69 -5.50 -4.83
CA ALA A 337 27.01 -6.12 -6.12
C ALA A 337 28.48 -5.89 -6.50
N ALA A 338 29.04 -4.71 -6.22
CA ALA A 338 30.46 -4.44 -6.42
C ALA A 338 31.33 -5.36 -5.54
N GLU A 339 31.00 -5.50 -4.25
CA GLU A 339 31.71 -6.43 -3.35
C GLU A 339 31.64 -7.88 -3.83
N ILE A 340 30.47 -8.32 -4.30
CA ILE A 340 30.28 -9.65 -4.88
C ILE A 340 31.11 -9.81 -6.15
N ALA A 341 31.02 -8.86 -7.09
CA ALA A 341 31.77 -8.92 -8.34
C ALA A 341 33.29 -9.01 -8.09
N LEU A 342 33.81 -8.25 -7.12
CA LEU A 342 35.22 -8.29 -6.76
C LEU A 342 35.62 -9.61 -6.09
N GLY A 343 34.78 -10.13 -5.20
CA GLY A 343 35.16 -11.17 -4.23
C GLY A 343 34.61 -12.57 -4.49
N HIS A 344 33.71 -12.79 -5.45
CA HIS A 344 33.04 -14.10 -5.61
C HIS A 344 33.98 -15.25 -6.02
N HIS A 345 35.20 -14.94 -6.49
CA HIS A 345 36.25 -15.91 -6.76
C HIS A 345 37.36 -15.95 -5.70
N GLU A 346 37.20 -15.23 -4.60
CA GLU A 346 38.04 -15.39 -3.42
C GLU A 346 37.70 -16.71 -2.73
N ASN A 347 38.72 -17.43 -2.28
CA ASN A 347 38.55 -18.67 -1.54
C ASN A 347 38.85 -18.42 -0.07
N TRP A 348 38.10 -19.06 0.82
CA TRP A 348 38.26 -18.91 2.26
C TRP A 348 39.70 -19.19 2.75
N ASP A 349 40.39 -20.15 2.12
CA ASP A 349 41.79 -20.53 2.36
C ASP A 349 42.84 -19.56 1.79
N GLY A 350 42.43 -18.52 1.05
CA GLY A 350 43.32 -17.57 0.38
C GLY A 350 43.83 -18.00 -0.99
N SER A 351 43.44 -19.17 -1.50
CA SER A 351 43.87 -19.64 -2.82
C SER A 351 43.13 -18.99 -3.99
N GLY A 352 42.20 -18.07 -3.72
CA GLY A 352 41.34 -17.41 -4.69
C GLY A 352 41.96 -16.17 -5.33
N TYR A 353 41.11 -15.39 -5.98
CA TYR A 353 41.49 -14.16 -6.69
C TYR A 353 40.38 -13.11 -6.64
N PRO A 354 40.67 -11.81 -6.91
CA PRO A 354 41.93 -11.22 -7.39
C PRO A 354 42.98 -10.93 -6.30
N SER A 355 42.57 -10.72 -5.05
CA SER A 355 43.41 -10.22 -3.96
C SER A 355 43.97 -11.32 -3.06
N GLY A 356 43.43 -12.54 -3.09
CA GLY A 356 43.87 -13.63 -2.22
C GLY A 356 43.52 -13.36 -0.75
N VAL A 357 42.39 -12.69 -0.51
CA VAL A 357 41.92 -12.39 0.84
C VAL A 357 41.48 -13.69 1.54
N ILE A 358 41.66 -13.75 2.86
CA ILE A 358 41.48 -14.99 3.64
C ILE A 358 40.39 -14.79 4.68
N GLY A 359 39.53 -15.80 4.83
CA GLY A 359 38.54 -15.85 5.89
C GLY A 359 37.54 -14.70 5.83
N GLU A 360 37.29 -14.10 6.99
CA GLU A 360 36.29 -13.03 7.15
C GLU A 360 36.69 -11.69 6.50
N ARG A 361 37.92 -11.56 5.98
CA ARG A 361 38.30 -10.41 5.15
C ARG A 361 37.57 -10.42 3.81
N ILE A 362 37.05 -11.56 3.38
CA ILE A 362 36.14 -11.66 2.24
C ILE A 362 34.76 -11.17 2.70
N PRO A 363 34.16 -10.17 2.02
CA PRO A 363 32.82 -9.71 2.34
C PRO A 363 31.82 -10.87 2.43
N LEU A 364 30.89 -10.81 3.39
CA LEU A 364 29.94 -11.91 3.63
C LEU A 364 29.12 -12.24 2.37
N ALA A 365 28.68 -11.22 1.64
CA ALA A 365 27.92 -11.39 0.40
C ALA A 365 28.72 -12.16 -0.68
N ALA A 366 30.03 -11.89 -0.80
CA ALA A 366 30.91 -12.61 -1.71
C ALA A 366 31.15 -14.07 -1.28
N ARG A 367 31.25 -14.33 0.04
CA ARG A 367 31.34 -15.71 0.57
C ARG A 367 30.06 -16.52 0.32
N ILE A 368 28.89 -15.91 0.49
CA ILE A 368 27.60 -16.51 0.14
C ILE A 368 27.56 -16.83 -1.35
N MET A 369 27.89 -15.84 -2.19
CA MET A 369 27.94 -16.00 -3.64
C MET A 369 28.85 -17.16 -4.06
N ALA A 370 30.06 -17.25 -3.52
CA ALA A 370 31.01 -18.30 -3.88
C ALA A 370 30.49 -19.73 -3.61
N VAL A 371 29.76 -19.94 -2.50
CA VAL A 371 29.12 -21.23 -2.20
C VAL A 371 27.99 -21.52 -3.19
N CYS A 372 27.13 -20.54 -3.44
CA CYS A 372 25.97 -20.67 -4.32
C CYS A 372 26.35 -20.88 -5.78
N ASP A 373 27.32 -20.12 -6.29
CA ASP A 373 27.84 -20.23 -7.65
C ASP A 373 28.47 -21.59 -7.90
N ARG A 374 29.29 -22.06 -6.95
CA ARG A 374 29.96 -23.35 -7.05
C ARG A 374 28.96 -24.50 -7.11
N TYR A 375 27.91 -24.45 -6.29
CA TYR A 375 26.84 -25.43 -6.37
C TYR A 375 26.16 -25.43 -7.75
N ASP A 376 25.81 -24.25 -8.27
CA ASP A 376 25.16 -24.17 -9.59
C ASP A 376 26.09 -24.65 -10.71
N ALA A 377 27.36 -24.25 -10.68
CA ALA A 377 28.37 -24.65 -11.66
C ALA A 377 28.67 -26.15 -11.66
N LEU A 378 28.55 -26.83 -10.51
CA LEU A 378 28.65 -28.30 -10.44
C LEU A 378 27.47 -28.99 -11.12
N ARG A 379 26.27 -28.40 -11.01
CA ARG A 379 25.02 -28.96 -11.53
C ARG A 379 24.70 -28.53 -12.96
N ALA A 380 25.31 -27.47 -13.47
CA ALA A 380 25.15 -27.01 -14.84
C ALA A 380 25.85 -27.97 -15.84
N ALA A 381 25.20 -28.23 -16.98
CA ALA A 381 25.82 -28.96 -18.08
C ALA A 381 26.80 -28.02 -18.82
N ARG A 382 27.99 -28.53 -19.18
CA ARG A 382 28.96 -27.81 -20.01
C ARG A 382 29.42 -28.69 -21.18
N PRO A 383 29.89 -28.14 -22.31
CA PRO A 383 30.27 -28.92 -23.49
C PRO A 383 31.22 -30.10 -23.24
N TYR A 384 32.05 -30.00 -22.19
CA TYR A 384 33.06 -31.01 -21.82
C TYR A 384 32.83 -31.65 -20.43
N LYS A 385 31.70 -31.38 -19.76
CA LYS A 385 31.39 -31.89 -18.41
C LYS A 385 29.91 -32.20 -18.28
N ARG A 386 29.56 -33.44 -17.91
CA ARG A 386 28.17 -33.78 -17.55
C ARG A 386 27.72 -32.98 -16.33
N ALA A 387 26.46 -32.58 -16.32
CA ALA A 387 25.80 -32.06 -15.13
C ALA A 387 25.86 -33.09 -13.99
N TYR A 388 26.23 -32.65 -12.79
CA TYR A 388 26.14 -33.49 -11.60
C TYR A 388 24.71 -33.51 -11.07
N SER A 389 24.30 -34.68 -10.56
CA SER A 389 23.11 -34.80 -9.73
C SER A 389 23.28 -34.02 -8.43
N HIS A 390 22.18 -33.76 -7.73
CA HIS A 390 22.22 -33.09 -6.44
C HIS A 390 23.18 -33.80 -5.45
N ALA A 391 23.08 -35.12 -5.34
CA ALA A 391 23.92 -35.91 -4.45
C ALA A 391 25.42 -35.83 -4.80
N GLU A 392 25.76 -35.84 -6.10
CA GLU A 392 27.13 -35.70 -6.57
C GLU A 392 27.70 -34.30 -6.30
N ALA A 393 26.91 -33.24 -6.52
CA ALA A 393 27.32 -31.88 -6.20
C ALA A 393 27.56 -31.71 -4.69
N LEU A 394 26.70 -32.31 -3.85
CA LEU A 394 26.85 -32.30 -2.41
C LEU A 394 28.13 -33.02 -1.96
N ASP A 395 28.40 -34.22 -2.51
CA ASP A 395 29.59 -35.00 -2.17
C ASP A 395 30.86 -34.21 -2.52
N VAL A 396 30.91 -33.57 -3.70
CA VAL A 396 32.05 -32.73 -4.11
C VAL A 396 32.21 -31.50 -3.22
N MET A 397 31.14 -30.82 -2.84
CA MET A 397 31.25 -29.64 -1.97
C MET A 397 31.68 -29.99 -0.54
N LEU A 398 31.27 -31.15 -0.01
CA LEU A 398 31.51 -31.54 1.37
C LEU A 398 32.81 -32.35 1.56
N ARG A 399 33.22 -33.13 0.56
CA ARG A 399 34.41 -34.01 0.63
C ARG A 399 35.53 -33.60 -0.32
N GLY A 400 35.23 -32.76 -1.30
CA GLY A 400 36.18 -32.28 -2.29
C GLY A 400 36.41 -33.23 -3.46
N ASP A 401 37.06 -32.69 -4.49
CA ASP A 401 37.62 -33.41 -5.62
C ASP A 401 38.96 -32.78 -6.04
N ALA A 402 39.45 -33.08 -7.24
CA ALA A 402 40.72 -32.53 -7.74
C ALA A 402 40.72 -30.99 -7.92
N ARG A 403 39.55 -30.35 -7.97
CA ARG A 403 39.39 -28.91 -8.30
C ARG A 403 38.74 -28.11 -7.17
N THR A 404 37.81 -28.73 -6.47
CA THR A 404 37.01 -28.15 -5.39
C THR A 404 37.45 -28.75 -4.07
N ARG A 405 37.81 -27.90 -3.10
CA ARG A 405 38.12 -28.36 -1.75
C ARG A 405 37.20 -27.66 -0.74
N PRO A 406 36.69 -28.36 0.29
CA PRO A 406 35.82 -27.75 1.30
C PRO A 406 36.46 -26.52 1.97
N GLU A 407 37.78 -26.49 2.14
CA GLU A 407 38.54 -25.40 2.75
C GLU A 407 38.51 -24.10 1.93
N GLN A 408 38.15 -24.17 0.65
CA GLN A 408 37.94 -23.00 -0.19
C GLN A 408 36.64 -22.25 0.16
N MET A 409 35.75 -22.85 0.95
CA MET A 409 34.45 -22.28 1.33
C MET A 409 34.44 -21.91 2.81
N ASP A 410 33.65 -20.90 3.15
CA ASP A 410 33.39 -20.58 4.54
C ASP A 410 32.71 -21.79 5.22
N PRO A 411 33.31 -22.37 6.28
CA PRO A 411 32.81 -23.58 6.91
C PRO A 411 31.42 -23.38 7.54
N ARG A 412 31.09 -22.18 8.02
CA ARG A 412 29.76 -21.86 8.56
C ARG A 412 28.73 -21.86 7.44
N LEU A 413 29.05 -21.26 6.30
CA LEU A 413 28.14 -21.22 5.15
C LEU A 413 27.94 -22.62 4.56
N LEU A 414 29.01 -23.41 4.46
CA LEU A 414 28.95 -24.78 3.95
C LEU A 414 28.06 -25.67 4.84
N GLN A 415 28.14 -25.53 6.17
CA GLN A 415 27.26 -26.24 7.10
C GLN A 415 25.79 -25.84 6.94
N VAL A 416 25.50 -24.55 6.77
CA VAL A 416 24.11 -24.08 6.60
C VAL A 416 23.56 -24.50 5.23
N PHE A 417 24.40 -24.49 4.19
CA PHE A 417 24.08 -25.07 2.89
C PHE A 417 23.74 -26.56 3.02
N GLU A 418 24.57 -27.37 3.70
CA GLU A 418 24.32 -28.81 3.88
C GLU A 418 22.94 -29.08 4.51
N ARG A 419 22.61 -28.36 5.59
CA ARG A 419 21.32 -28.47 6.29
C ARG A 419 20.12 -28.07 5.44
N ASN A 420 20.32 -27.21 4.44
CA ASN A 420 19.27 -26.69 3.56
C ASN A 420 19.39 -27.21 2.11
N SER A 421 20.24 -28.21 1.88
CA SER A 421 20.59 -28.73 0.54
C SER A 421 19.37 -29.15 -0.28
N LEU A 422 18.33 -29.71 0.34
CA LEU A 422 17.09 -30.08 -0.35
C LEU A 422 16.34 -28.87 -0.94
N ARG A 423 16.37 -27.71 -0.27
CA ARG A 423 15.77 -26.46 -0.78
C ARG A 423 16.59 -25.90 -1.96
N PHE A 424 17.90 -26.07 -1.93
CA PHE A 424 18.77 -25.78 -3.08
C PHE A 424 18.47 -26.72 -4.26
N ASP A 425 18.15 -27.99 -4.02
CA ASP A 425 17.73 -28.89 -5.09
C ASP A 425 16.38 -28.51 -5.69
N GLU A 426 15.43 -28.12 -4.86
CA GLU A 426 14.13 -27.61 -5.32
C GLU A 426 14.28 -26.38 -6.22
N ILE A 427 15.06 -25.38 -5.79
CA ILE A 427 15.37 -24.19 -6.60
C ILE A 427 15.99 -24.60 -7.95
N PHE A 428 16.94 -25.54 -7.95
CA PHE A 428 17.55 -26.00 -9.21
C PHE A 428 16.51 -26.63 -10.14
N ARG A 429 15.64 -27.49 -9.63
CA ARG A 429 14.61 -28.20 -10.41
C ARG A 429 13.56 -27.26 -10.99
N LEU A 430 13.17 -26.21 -10.27
CA LEU A 430 12.15 -25.26 -10.73
C LEU A 430 12.65 -24.33 -11.85
N ASN A 431 13.96 -24.17 -12.02
CA ASN A 431 14.56 -23.19 -12.93
C ASN A 431 15.54 -23.85 -13.94
N GLN A 432 15.19 -25.01 -14.51
CA GLN A 432 16.02 -25.72 -15.50
C GLN A 432 15.88 -25.20 -16.95
N SER A 433 15.03 -24.19 -17.18
CA SER A 433 14.70 -23.67 -18.51
C SER A 433 15.86 -22.99 -19.23
#